data_AF-A0A6J1VXM4-F1
#
_entry.id   AF-A0A6J1VXM4-F1
#
_cell.length_a   1.000
_cell.length_b   1.000
_cell.length_c   1.000
_cell.angle_alpha   90.00
_cell.angle_beta   90.00
_cell.angle_gamma   90.00
#
_symmetry.space_group_name_H-M   'P 1'
#
loop_
_entity.id
_entity.type
_entity.pdbx_description
1 polymer ?
#
loop_
_entity_poly.entity_id
_entity_poly.type
_entity_poly.pdbx_seq_one_letter_code
_entity_poly.pdbx_strand_id
1 'polypeptide(L)'
;PGLARNALFPVCQERLAAHEGMRPMRAVFTREGQIFTTGFTRMSQRELCLWDPKNFEEPIALQEMDTSNGVLLPFYDPDSSIVYLCGKGDSSIRYFEITEEAPYVHYLSTYSSKEPQRGMGFMPKRGLDVSKCEIARFYKLHERKCEPIVMTVPRK
;
A
#
# COMPACT_ATOMS: atom_id res chain seq x y z
N PRO A 1 -23.57 45.07 13.33
CA PRO A 1 -22.80 44.41 14.42
C PRO A 1 -23.38 43.02 14.73
N GLY A 2 -22.69 41.95 14.33
CA GLY A 2 -23.07 40.59 14.76
C GLY A 2 -22.52 39.44 13.92
N LEU A 3 -21.21 39.47 13.65
CA LEU A 3 -20.32 38.42 13.14
C LEU A 3 -20.90 37.16 12.47
N ALA A 4 -20.56 37.02 11.19
CA ALA A 4 -20.37 35.76 10.49
C ALA A 4 -19.57 34.76 11.33
N ARG A 5 -20.18 33.63 11.67
CA ARG A 5 -19.49 32.44 12.18
C ARG A 5 -19.23 31.47 11.03
N ASN A 6 -18.48 31.90 10.01
CA ASN A 6 -17.75 30.97 9.17
C ASN A 6 -16.48 30.60 9.93
N ALA A 7 -16.63 29.68 10.88
CA ALA A 7 -15.48 29.03 11.48
C ALA A 7 -14.78 28.22 10.37
N LEU A 8 -13.54 28.63 10.09
CA LEU A 8 -12.58 28.02 9.16
C LEU A 8 -12.16 26.63 9.67
N PHE A 9 -13.10 25.69 9.74
CA PHE A 9 -12.75 24.28 9.80
C PHE A 9 -12.45 23.84 8.37
N PRO A 10 -11.30 23.20 8.09
CA PRO A 10 -11.10 22.58 6.80
C PRO A 10 -12.29 21.65 6.55
N VAL A 11 -12.94 21.79 5.40
CA VAL A 11 -14.03 20.93 4.98
C VAL A 11 -13.46 19.52 4.93
N CYS A 12 -13.82 18.68 5.91
CA CYS A 12 -13.47 17.28 5.89
C CYS A 12 -14.35 16.64 4.82
N GLN A 13 -13.76 16.34 3.65
CA GLN A 13 -14.44 15.53 2.65
C GLN A 13 -14.55 14.10 3.18
N GLU A 14 -15.73 13.49 3.00
CA GLU A 14 -16.00 12.12 3.41
C GLU A 14 -16.40 11.32 2.18
N ARG A 15 -15.88 10.09 2.08
CA ARG A 15 -16.35 9.09 1.12
C ARG A 15 -16.74 7.84 1.87
N LEU A 16 -17.98 7.41 1.66
CA LEU A 16 -18.52 6.23 2.33
C LEU A 16 -17.92 4.91 1.81
N ALA A 17 -17.50 4.87 0.54
CA ALA A 17 -16.93 3.68 -0.09
C ALA A 17 -15.70 4.01 -0.94
N ALA A 18 -14.50 3.79 -0.40
CA ALA A 18 -13.24 3.88 -1.17
C ALA A 18 -13.09 2.75 -2.21
N HIS A 19 -13.81 1.64 -2.02
CA HIS A 19 -13.85 0.50 -2.93
C HIS A 19 -15.29 0.02 -3.03
N GLU A 20 -15.74 -0.47 -4.18
CA GLU A 20 -17.12 -0.93 -4.37
C GLU A 20 -17.40 -2.30 -3.72
N GLY A 21 -16.36 -3.10 -3.50
CA GLY A 21 -16.47 -4.40 -2.87
C GLY A 21 -16.70 -4.30 -1.37
N MET A 22 -17.55 -5.20 -0.84
CA MET A 22 -17.87 -5.25 0.59
C MET A 22 -16.81 -5.92 1.47
N ARG A 23 -15.70 -6.38 0.87
CA ARG A 23 -14.62 -7.06 1.59
C ARG A 23 -13.74 -6.04 2.33
N PRO A 24 -12.99 -6.46 3.38
CA PRO A 24 -12.17 -5.53 4.14
C PRO A 24 -11.14 -4.81 3.27
N MET A 25 -11.00 -3.51 3.50
CA MET A 25 -10.00 -2.66 2.88
C MET A 25 -8.88 -2.28 3.88
N ARG A 26 -7.79 -1.73 3.35
CA ARG A 26 -6.70 -1.12 4.11
C ARG A 26 -6.35 0.23 3.51
N ALA A 27 -5.84 1.12 4.36
CA ALA A 27 -5.42 2.46 3.97
C ALA A 27 -4.12 2.83 4.69
N VAL A 28 -3.24 3.55 4.01
CA VAL A 28 -2.04 4.17 4.57
C VAL A 28 -1.87 5.56 3.96
N PHE A 29 -1.30 6.48 4.72
CA PHE A 29 -0.91 7.79 4.18
C PHE A 29 0.42 7.69 3.43
N THR A 30 0.52 8.40 2.31
CA THR A 30 1.80 8.66 1.65
C THR A 30 2.50 9.86 2.29
N ARG A 31 3.77 10.08 1.94
CA ARG A 31 4.56 11.21 2.42
C ARG A 31 3.95 12.55 1.99
N GLU A 32 3.38 12.60 0.80
CA GLU A 32 2.77 13.77 0.17
C GLU A 32 1.37 14.08 0.73
N GLY A 33 0.89 13.24 1.65
CA GLY A 33 -0.42 13.40 2.29
C GLY A 33 -1.57 12.77 1.50
N GLN A 34 -1.28 12.03 0.42
CA GLN A 34 -2.28 11.22 -0.29
C GLN A 34 -2.65 9.99 0.56
N ILE A 35 -3.76 9.35 0.21
CA ILE A 35 -4.17 8.10 0.86
C ILE A 35 -4.05 6.97 -0.16
N PHE A 36 -3.22 5.99 0.14
CA PHE A 36 -3.12 4.75 -0.64
C PHE A 36 -4.01 3.69 0.00
N THR A 37 -4.93 3.11 -0.79
CA THR A 37 -5.85 2.09 -0.33
C THR A 37 -5.72 0.80 -1.12
N THR A 38 -6.00 -0.32 -0.46
CA THR A 38 -6.21 -1.61 -1.11
C THR A 38 -7.57 -2.15 -0.73
N GLY A 39 -8.28 -2.70 -1.69
CA GLY A 39 -9.63 -3.23 -1.47
C GLY A 39 -10.01 -4.21 -2.56
N PHE A 40 -11.30 -4.24 -2.84
CA PHE A 40 -11.87 -5.16 -3.81
C PHE A 40 -12.89 -4.45 -4.68
N THR A 41 -12.93 -4.79 -5.97
CA THR A 41 -14.00 -4.39 -6.88
C THR A 41 -15.33 -5.02 -6.45
N ARG A 42 -16.44 -4.55 -7.03
CA ARG A 42 -17.75 -5.21 -6.91
C ARG A 42 -17.72 -6.68 -7.34
N MET A 43 -16.86 -7.02 -8.29
CA MET A 43 -16.64 -8.39 -8.78
C MET A 43 -15.64 -9.19 -7.92
N SER A 44 -15.28 -8.69 -6.72
CA SER A 44 -14.33 -9.34 -5.80
C SER A 44 -12.91 -9.50 -6.33
N GLN A 45 -12.48 -8.66 -7.28
CA GLN A 45 -11.08 -8.60 -7.70
C GLN A 45 -10.32 -7.66 -6.78
N ARG A 46 -9.08 -7.98 -6.43
CA ARG A 46 -8.23 -7.08 -5.63
C ARG A 46 -7.87 -5.86 -6.46
N GLU A 47 -7.90 -4.70 -5.83
CA GLU A 47 -7.53 -3.44 -6.47
C GLU A 47 -6.79 -2.53 -5.48
N LEU A 48 -6.05 -1.58 -6.04
CA LEU A 48 -5.44 -0.48 -5.31
C LEU A 48 -5.95 0.86 -5.85
N CYS A 49 -6.02 1.85 -4.97
CA CYS A 49 -6.36 3.22 -5.32
C CYS A 49 -5.42 4.20 -4.61
N LEU A 50 -5.13 5.32 -5.27
CA LEU A 50 -4.46 6.47 -4.69
C LEU A 50 -5.42 7.66 -4.69
N TRP A 51 -5.58 8.32 -3.55
CA TRP A 51 -6.58 9.38 -3.36
C TRP A 51 -5.94 10.70 -2.94
N ASP A 52 -6.47 11.81 -3.46
CA ASP A 52 -6.21 13.15 -2.93
C ASP A 52 -7.26 13.49 -1.87
N PRO A 53 -6.90 13.71 -0.59
CA PRO A 53 -7.86 14.15 0.42
C PRO A 53 -8.51 15.51 0.13
N LYS A 54 -7.94 16.32 -0.76
CA LYS A 54 -8.54 17.59 -1.21
C LYS A 54 -9.59 17.40 -2.29
N ASN A 55 -9.54 16.27 -2.99
CA ASN A 55 -10.51 15.87 -4.01
C ASN A 55 -10.80 14.37 -3.91
N PHE A 56 -11.74 14.02 -3.04
CA PHE A 56 -12.07 12.64 -2.69
C PHE A 56 -13.21 12.04 -3.55
N GLU A 57 -13.58 12.72 -4.65
CA GLU A 57 -14.62 12.29 -5.58
C GLU A 57 -14.17 11.11 -6.44
N GLU A 58 -12.93 11.13 -6.92
CA GLU A 58 -12.38 10.06 -7.77
C GLU A 58 -10.92 9.78 -7.39
N PRO A 59 -10.44 8.53 -7.54
CA PRO A 59 -9.05 8.20 -7.29
C PRO A 59 -8.13 8.82 -8.34
N ILE A 60 -6.96 9.30 -7.91
CA ILE A 60 -5.88 9.76 -8.77
C ILE A 60 -5.37 8.62 -9.67
N ALA A 61 -5.28 7.42 -9.08
CA ALA A 61 -4.93 6.20 -9.77
C ALA A 61 -5.77 5.05 -9.22
N LEU A 62 -6.24 4.19 -10.10
CA LEU A 62 -6.93 2.95 -9.77
C LEU A 62 -6.30 1.84 -10.61
N GLN A 63 -5.93 0.74 -9.96
CA GLN A 63 -5.37 -0.43 -10.64
C GLN A 63 -5.98 -1.71 -10.09
N GLU A 64 -6.70 -2.43 -10.96
CA GLU A 64 -7.12 -3.80 -10.71
C GLU A 64 -5.93 -4.75 -10.74
N MET A 65 -5.97 -5.78 -9.92
CA MET A 65 -4.87 -6.74 -9.78
C MET A 65 -5.31 -8.16 -10.15
N ASP A 66 -5.63 -8.99 -9.15
CA ASP A 66 -5.98 -10.40 -9.36
C ASP A 66 -7.22 -10.79 -8.57
N THR A 67 -7.69 -12.02 -8.77
CA THR A 67 -8.93 -12.53 -8.19
C THR A 67 -8.72 -13.25 -6.85
N SER A 68 -7.57 -13.08 -6.20
CA SER A 68 -7.27 -13.77 -4.94
C SER A 68 -8.11 -13.21 -3.79
N ASN A 69 -8.43 -14.06 -2.82
CA ASN A 69 -9.33 -13.69 -1.73
C ASN A 69 -8.66 -12.95 -0.57
N GLY A 70 -7.33 -13.01 -0.47
CA GLY A 70 -6.57 -12.44 0.65
C GLY A 70 -6.58 -10.91 0.63
N VAL A 71 -6.98 -10.30 1.74
CA VAL A 71 -6.86 -8.84 1.95
C VAL A 71 -5.38 -8.46 1.86
N LEU A 72 -5.08 -7.50 1.00
CA LEU A 72 -3.73 -6.98 0.86
C LEU A 72 -3.40 -6.04 2.00
N LEU A 73 -2.18 -6.15 2.49
CA LEU A 73 -1.61 -5.24 3.46
C LEU A 73 -0.63 -4.33 2.72
N PRO A 74 -0.89 -3.02 2.66
CA PRO A 74 0.06 -2.06 2.14
C PRO A 74 1.12 -1.72 3.20
N PHE A 75 2.39 -1.95 2.86
CA PHE A 75 3.54 -1.50 3.64
C PHE A 75 4.22 -0.39 2.86
N TYR A 76 4.03 0.86 3.28
CA TYR A 76 4.56 2.02 2.59
C TYR A 76 5.88 2.48 3.22
N ASP A 77 6.85 2.74 2.35
CA ASP A 77 8.15 3.29 2.65
C ASP A 77 8.22 4.75 2.18
N PRO A 78 8.15 5.74 3.10
CA PRO A 78 8.13 7.15 2.74
C PRO A 78 9.48 7.71 2.26
N ASP A 79 10.59 6.98 2.45
CA ASP A 79 11.90 7.46 2.03
C ASP A 79 12.14 7.20 0.54
N SER A 80 11.62 6.08 0.03
CA SER A 80 11.74 5.69 -1.39
C SER A 80 10.43 5.82 -2.16
N SER A 81 9.34 6.22 -1.51
CA SER A 81 7.98 6.22 -2.06
C SER A 81 7.57 4.87 -2.66
N ILE A 82 8.02 3.76 -2.04
CA ILE A 82 7.66 2.40 -2.48
C ILE A 82 6.57 1.84 -1.56
N VAL A 83 5.53 1.26 -2.15
CA VAL A 83 4.53 0.49 -1.43
C VAL A 83 4.65 -0.99 -1.78
N TYR A 84 4.73 -1.83 -0.75
CA TYR A 84 4.78 -3.29 -0.87
C TYR A 84 3.42 -3.87 -0.49
N LEU A 85 2.87 -4.72 -1.35
CA LEU A 85 1.58 -5.37 -1.20
C LEU A 85 1.75 -6.87 -1.04
N CYS A 86 1.19 -7.41 0.03
CA CYS A 86 1.05 -8.84 0.21
C CYS A 86 -0.14 -9.16 1.14
N GLY A 87 -0.80 -10.29 0.91
CA GLY A 87 -1.92 -10.77 1.70
C GLY A 87 -1.63 -12.13 2.33
N LYS A 88 -2.36 -12.48 3.39
CA LYS A 88 -2.29 -13.85 3.92
C LYS A 88 -2.75 -14.84 2.85
N GLY A 89 -1.99 -15.92 2.65
CA GLY A 89 -2.21 -16.90 1.60
C GLY A 89 -1.46 -16.63 0.30
N ASP A 90 -0.96 -15.40 0.08
CA ASP A 90 -0.13 -15.11 -1.08
C ASP A 90 1.25 -15.76 -0.93
N SER A 91 1.86 -16.15 -2.04
CA SER A 91 3.25 -16.60 -2.10
C SER A 91 4.19 -15.54 -2.70
N SER A 92 3.70 -14.31 -2.88
CA SER A 92 4.41 -13.21 -3.51
C SER A 92 4.24 -11.88 -2.76
N ILE A 93 5.20 -10.98 -2.96
CA ILE A 93 5.15 -9.59 -2.51
C ILE A 93 5.34 -8.73 -3.76
N ARG A 94 4.29 -7.99 -4.14
CA ARG A 94 4.35 -7.04 -5.26
C ARG A 94 4.70 -5.67 -4.74
N TYR A 95 5.46 -4.88 -5.48
CA TYR A 95 5.80 -3.53 -5.03
C TYR A 95 5.77 -2.53 -6.17
N PHE A 96 5.39 -1.31 -5.79
CA PHE A 96 5.08 -0.21 -6.68
C PHE A 96 5.77 1.05 -6.18
N GLU A 97 6.21 1.89 -7.10
CA GLU A 97 6.68 3.24 -6.83
C GLU A 97 5.52 4.22 -6.98
N ILE A 98 5.37 5.14 -6.03
CA ILE A 98 4.40 6.23 -6.10
C ILE A 98 5.14 7.50 -6.51
N THR A 99 4.70 8.12 -7.60
CA THR A 99 5.28 9.36 -8.15
C THR A 99 4.21 10.42 -8.39
N GLU A 100 4.66 11.64 -8.69
CA GLU A 100 3.78 12.77 -9.03
C GLU A 100 3.34 12.76 -10.51
N GLU A 101 3.82 11.80 -11.31
CA GLU A 101 3.53 11.70 -12.74
C GLU A 101 2.66 10.50 -13.05
N ALA A 102 1.65 10.69 -13.92
CA ALA A 102 0.77 9.63 -14.39
C ALA A 102 1.57 8.43 -14.97
N PRO A 103 1.20 7.18 -14.65
CA PRO A 103 0.00 6.73 -13.92
C PRO A 103 0.03 6.85 -12.38
N TYR A 104 0.99 7.58 -11.80
CA TYR A 104 1.19 7.83 -10.36
C TYR A 104 1.58 6.62 -9.52
N VAL A 105 1.06 5.44 -9.83
CA VAL A 105 1.43 4.17 -9.19
C VAL A 105 2.07 3.26 -10.25
N HIS A 106 3.38 3.07 -10.14
CA HIS A 106 4.19 2.36 -11.12
C HIS A 106 4.58 1.00 -10.58
N TYR A 107 4.18 -0.08 -11.25
CA TYR A 107 4.62 -1.41 -10.89
C TYR A 107 6.14 -1.55 -11.10
N LEU A 108 6.86 -1.95 -10.04
CA LEU A 108 8.30 -2.19 -10.12
C LEU A 108 8.58 -3.65 -10.42
N SER A 109 8.25 -4.54 -9.48
CA SER A 109 8.51 -5.97 -9.61
C SER A 109 7.77 -6.77 -8.53
N THR A 110 7.95 -8.09 -8.57
CA THR A 110 7.33 -9.06 -7.66
C THR A 110 8.38 -10.01 -7.12
N TYR A 111 8.52 -10.06 -5.79
CA TYR A 111 9.18 -11.18 -5.14
C TYR A 111 8.22 -12.38 -5.13
N SER A 112 8.68 -13.55 -5.58
CA SER A 112 7.88 -14.77 -5.63
C SER A 112 8.55 -15.91 -4.88
N SER A 113 7.74 -16.76 -4.27
CA SER A 113 8.17 -17.95 -3.54
C SER A 113 7.16 -19.08 -3.72
N LYS A 114 7.50 -20.30 -3.28
CA LYS A 114 6.62 -21.46 -3.41
C LYS A 114 5.60 -21.57 -2.28
N GLU A 115 5.96 -21.13 -1.08
CA GLU A 115 5.16 -21.33 0.14
C GLU A 115 4.27 -20.10 0.41
N PRO A 116 2.97 -20.27 0.72
CA PRO A 116 2.09 -19.16 1.05
C PRO A 116 2.39 -18.57 2.44
N GLN A 117 2.29 -17.25 2.58
CA GLN A 117 2.52 -16.55 3.85
C GLN A 117 1.32 -16.66 4.79
N ARG A 118 1.57 -16.96 6.07
CA ARG A 118 0.58 -16.92 7.17
C ARG A 118 0.44 -15.54 7.80
N GLY A 119 1.46 -14.70 7.61
CA GLY A 119 1.53 -13.33 8.08
C GLY A 119 2.82 -12.68 7.60
N MET A 120 2.92 -11.37 7.83
CA MET A 120 4.07 -10.59 7.39
C MET A 120 4.42 -9.55 8.45
N GLY A 121 5.68 -9.53 8.87
CA GLY A 121 6.28 -8.42 9.61
C GLY A 121 7.11 -7.52 8.69
N PHE A 122 7.28 -6.26 9.06
CA PHE A 122 8.06 -5.29 8.31
C PHE A 122 9.05 -4.59 9.24
N MET A 123 10.33 -4.60 8.87
CA MET A 123 11.41 -4.01 9.66
C MET A 123 11.39 -2.48 9.56
N PRO A 124 11.37 -1.75 10.68
CA PRO A 124 11.57 -0.30 10.65
C PRO A 124 12.93 0.07 10.07
N LYS A 125 13.00 1.24 9.41
CA LYS A 125 14.22 1.74 8.73
C LYS A 125 15.52 1.63 9.54
N ARG A 126 15.47 1.89 10.85
CA ARG A 126 16.63 1.81 11.74
C ARG A 126 17.22 0.40 11.90
N GLY A 127 16.50 -0.65 11.52
CA GLY A 127 16.97 -2.04 11.60
C GLY A 127 17.49 -2.63 10.28
N LEU A 128 17.59 -1.81 9.24
CA LEU A 128 18.10 -2.22 7.92
C LEU A 128 19.62 -2.13 7.85
N ASP A 129 20.22 -3.04 7.09
CA ASP A 129 21.66 -3.10 6.80
C ASP A 129 22.00 -2.26 5.58
N VAL A 130 22.25 -0.97 5.82
CA VAL A 130 22.58 0.01 4.76
C VAL A 130 23.87 -0.34 4.01
N SER A 131 24.78 -1.11 4.62
CA SER A 131 26.04 -1.53 3.96
C SER A 131 25.77 -2.45 2.76
N LYS A 132 24.64 -3.17 2.77
CA LYS A 132 24.19 -4.06 1.70
C LYS A 132 23.12 -3.45 0.81
N CYS A 133 22.87 -2.15 0.93
CA CYS A 133 21.82 -1.46 0.18
C CYS A 133 20.42 -2.07 0.40
N GLU A 134 20.17 -2.57 1.61
CA GLU A 134 18.86 -3.05 2.01
C GLU A 134 17.91 -1.87 2.20
N ILE A 135 16.81 -1.87 1.44
CA ILE A 135 15.79 -0.81 1.49
C ILE A 135 14.55 -1.23 2.28
N ALA A 136 14.31 -2.55 2.40
CA ALA A 136 13.24 -3.12 3.20
C ALA A 136 13.61 -4.55 3.63
N ARG A 137 13.13 -4.94 4.82
CA ARG A 137 13.19 -6.33 5.29
C ARG A 137 11.82 -6.77 5.75
N PHE A 138 11.35 -7.88 5.20
CA PHE A 138 10.13 -8.52 5.62
C PHE A 138 10.44 -9.74 6.49
N TYR A 139 9.54 -10.05 7.42
CA TYR A 139 9.56 -11.27 8.22
C TYR A 139 8.35 -12.10 7.83
N LYS A 140 8.55 -12.97 6.84
CA LYS A 140 7.50 -13.82 6.28
C LYS A 140 7.23 -14.98 7.22
N LEU A 141 6.01 -15.04 7.74
CA LEU A 141 5.58 -16.16 8.58
C LEU A 141 5.10 -17.32 7.72
N HIS A 142 5.67 -18.48 7.97
CA HIS A 142 5.22 -19.77 7.46
C HIS A 142 4.43 -20.50 8.54
N GLU A 143 4.05 -21.75 8.29
CA GLU A 143 3.35 -22.57 9.30
C GLU A 143 4.18 -22.78 10.58
N ARG A 144 5.50 -23.00 10.43
CA ARG A 144 6.40 -23.39 11.54
C ARG A 144 7.72 -22.62 11.58
N LYS A 145 7.89 -21.59 10.76
CA LYS A 145 9.12 -20.78 10.70
C LYS A 145 8.82 -19.32 10.37
N CYS A 146 9.76 -18.45 10.72
CA CYS A 146 9.80 -17.06 10.28
C CYS A 146 11.02 -16.89 9.37
N GLU A 147 10.80 -16.43 8.13
CA GLU A 147 11.84 -16.27 7.12
C GLU A 147 12.06 -14.78 6.82
N PRO A 148 13.28 -14.24 7.00
CA PRO A 148 13.59 -12.88 6.60
C PRO A 148 13.72 -12.77 5.08
N ILE A 149 12.96 -11.86 4.46
CA ILE A 149 13.04 -11.52 3.04
C ILE A 149 13.66 -10.12 2.92
N VAL A 150 14.85 -10.05 2.35
CA VAL A 150 15.62 -8.81 2.18
C VAL A 150 15.34 -8.24 0.79
N MET A 151 14.94 -6.97 0.73
CA MET A 151 14.80 -6.22 -0.52
C MET A 151 15.98 -5.27 -0.67
N THR A 152 16.73 -5.42 -1.76
CA THR A 152 17.91 -4.60 -2.06
C THR A 152 17.77 -3.92 -3.41
N VAL A 153 18.36 -2.73 -3.54
CA VAL A 153 18.52 -2.10 -4.86
C VAL A 153 19.76 -2.71 -5.56
N PRO A 154 19.64 -3.23 -6.80
CA PRO A 154 20.79 -3.70 -7.56
C PRO A 154 21.80 -2.57 -7.78
N ARG A 155 23.08 -2.81 -7.49
CA ARG A 155 24.18 -1.90 -7.85
C ARG A 155 25.06 -2.53 -8.93
N LYS A 156 25.70 -1.67 -9.72
CA LYS A 156 26.82 -2.03 -10.60
C LYS A 156 28.08 -2.23 -9.78
#